data_AF-A0A7J2QYC5-F1
#
_entry.id   AF-A0A7J2QYC5-F1
#
_cell.length_a   1.000
_cell.length_b   1.000
_cell.length_c   1.000
_cell.angle_alpha   90.00
_cell.angle_beta   90.00
_cell.angle_gamma   90.00
#
_symmetry.space_group_name_H-M   'P 1'
#
loop_
_entity.id
_entity.type
_entity.pdbx_description
1 polymer ?
#
loop_
_entity_poly.entity_id
_entity_poly.type
_entity_poly.pdbx_seq_one_letter_code
_entity_poly.pdbx_strand_id
1 'polypeptide(L)'
;MKLFGKNGKWIWQIVNGLDNRKVKEFHEGRKSISAERTFYTDTNDFQEILSRLEEINKRIHITINKHNITYKTITLKVRFEGFQTFTRSKSYTYHIQNEKCVLNTILELFKEFSIDKKKIRLVGIKLSNFEKNQKVRQSNLMSYIPK
;
A
#
# COMPACT_ATOMS: atom_id res chain seq x y z
N MET A 1 26.83 10.73 -16.55
CA MET A 1 25.42 10.29 -16.65
C MET A 1 25.23 8.77 -16.77
N LYS A 2 26.16 7.99 -17.37
CA LYS A 2 25.99 6.54 -17.59
C LYS A 2 25.77 5.69 -16.32
N LEU A 3 26.34 6.06 -15.17
CA LEU A 3 26.25 5.26 -13.94
C LEU A 3 24.86 5.30 -13.26
N PHE A 4 24.14 6.43 -13.37
CA PHE A 4 22.93 6.69 -12.56
C PHE A 4 21.70 7.06 -13.41
N GLY A 5 21.79 6.97 -14.74
CA GLY A 5 20.69 7.30 -15.65
C GLY A 5 20.09 8.69 -15.39
N LYS A 6 18.75 8.76 -15.30
CA LYS A 6 18.00 10.01 -15.04
C LYS A 6 18.41 10.68 -13.73
N ASN A 7 18.75 9.90 -12.70
CA ASN A 7 19.17 10.44 -11.40
C ASN A 7 20.56 11.11 -11.48
N GLY A 8 21.42 10.71 -12.41
CA GLY A 8 22.73 11.33 -12.58
C GLY A 8 22.65 12.81 -12.98
N LYS A 9 21.64 13.18 -13.78
CA LYS A 9 21.36 14.58 -14.11
C LYS A 9 20.98 15.37 -12.87
N TRP A 10 20.06 14.81 -12.09
CA TRP A 10 19.54 15.43 -10.87
C TRP A 10 20.63 15.61 -9.80
N ILE A 11 21.49 14.60 -9.58
CA ILE A 11 22.63 14.68 -8.66
C ILE A 11 23.59 15.79 -9.08
N TRP A 12 23.96 15.84 -10.36
CA TRP A 12 24.86 16.88 -10.88
C TRP A 12 24.27 18.29 -10.66
N GLN A 13 22.97 18.46 -10.90
CA GLN A 13 22.28 19.72 -10.67
C GLN A 13 22.35 20.14 -9.19
N ILE A 14 22.05 19.24 -8.25
CA ILE A 14 22.10 19.53 -6.81
C ILE A 14 23.50 19.89 -6.33
N VAL A 15 24.53 19.15 -6.75
CA VAL A 15 25.93 19.42 -6.35
C VAL A 15 26.40 20.80 -6.83
N ASN A 16 25.84 21.29 -7.95
CA ASN A 16 26.13 22.63 -8.48
C ASN A 16 25.12 23.69 -8.00
N GLY A 17 24.29 23.41 -7.00
CA GLY A 17 23.31 24.35 -6.45
C GLY A 17 22.16 24.69 -7.41
N LEU A 18 21.96 23.92 -8.47
CA LEU A 18 20.92 24.12 -9.46
C LEU A 18 19.64 23.38 -9.04
N ASP A 19 18.78 24.04 -8.28
CA ASP A 19 17.44 23.52 -7.92
C ASP A 19 16.32 24.49 -8.33
N ASN A 20 15.67 24.18 -9.47
CA ASN A 20 14.59 24.99 -10.03
C ASN A 20 13.20 24.55 -9.56
N ARG A 21 13.10 23.70 -8.52
CA ARG A 21 11.81 23.26 -7.99
C ARG A 21 11.08 24.45 -7.39
N LYS A 22 9.87 24.73 -7.90
CA LYS A 22 8.99 25.73 -7.32
C LYS A 22 8.59 25.33 -5.90
N VAL A 23 8.55 26.30 -5.01
CA VAL A 23 7.89 26.15 -3.71
C VAL A 23 6.44 25.78 -3.96
N LYS A 24 5.97 24.69 -3.33
CA LYS A 24 4.57 24.28 -3.39
C LYS A 24 3.87 24.80 -2.15
N GLU A 25 2.89 25.69 -2.33
CA GLU A 25 2.09 26.27 -1.24
C GLU A 25 1.21 25.23 -0.54
N PHE A 26 0.87 24.15 -1.24
CA PHE A 26 0.05 23.06 -0.72
C PHE A 26 0.73 21.70 -0.93
N HIS A 27 0.70 20.87 0.11
CA HIS A 27 1.12 19.48 -0.02
C HIS A 27 0.10 18.69 -0.84
N GLU A 28 0.58 17.94 -1.83
CA GLU A 28 -0.24 16.94 -2.52
C GLU A 28 -0.88 16.01 -1.48
N GLY A 29 -2.18 15.75 -1.62
CA GLY A 29 -2.92 14.91 -0.69
C GLY A 29 -2.25 13.54 -0.48
N ARG A 30 -2.47 12.95 0.69
CA ARG A 30 -1.88 11.66 1.07
C ARG A 30 -2.11 10.60 -0.02
N LYS A 31 -1.04 10.01 -0.55
CA LYS A 31 -1.08 9.02 -1.65
C LYS A 31 -1.21 7.57 -1.21
N SER A 32 -0.90 7.31 0.07
CA SER A 32 -1.02 5.99 0.69
C SER A 32 -1.10 6.05 2.21
N ILE A 33 -1.72 5.05 2.82
CA ILE A 33 -1.70 4.78 4.27
C ILE A 33 -1.14 3.38 4.44
N SER A 34 -0.18 3.25 5.35
CA SER A 34 0.42 1.97 5.67
C SER A 34 0.70 1.86 7.16
N ALA A 35 0.70 0.62 7.64
CA ALA A 35 1.08 0.26 8.98
C ALA A 35 1.84 -1.07 8.92
N GLU A 36 2.87 -1.18 9.75
CA GLU A 36 3.69 -2.38 9.87
C GLU A 36 4.06 -2.65 11.32
N ARG A 37 4.36 -3.92 11.59
CA ARG A 37 4.74 -4.44 12.90
C ARG A 37 5.91 -5.40 12.78
N THR A 38 6.92 -5.18 13.60
CA THR A 38 8.03 -6.11 13.81
C THR A 38 7.67 -7.02 14.98
N PHE A 39 7.87 -8.32 14.82
CA PHE A 39 7.68 -9.30 15.89
C PHE A 39 8.82 -9.22 16.89
N TYR A 40 8.54 -9.58 18.15
CA TYR A 40 9.57 -9.63 19.20
C TYR A 40 10.59 -10.74 18.91
N THR A 41 10.09 -11.89 18.47
CA THR A 41 10.88 -13.00 17.96
C THR A 41 10.37 -13.33 16.57
N ASP A 42 11.28 -13.59 15.62
CA ASP A 42 10.89 -13.97 14.26
C ASP A 42 10.02 -15.24 14.33
N THR A 43 8.85 -15.21 13.69
CA THR A 43 7.78 -16.21 13.89
C THR A 43 7.34 -16.81 12.56
N ASN A 44 6.95 -18.08 12.58
CA ASN A 44 6.24 -18.75 11.50
C ASN A 44 4.85 -19.22 11.94
N ASP A 45 4.39 -18.80 13.12
CA ASP A 45 3.05 -19.09 13.60
C ASP A 45 2.03 -18.26 12.82
N PHE A 46 1.24 -18.96 12.00
CA PHE A 46 0.20 -18.35 11.19
C PHE A 46 -0.85 -17.61 12.02
N GLN A 47 -1.21 -18.11 13.21
CA GLN A 47 -2.21 -17.46 14.07
C GLN A 47 -1.69 -16.13 14.61
N GLU A 48 -0.44 -16.11 15.06
CA GLU A 48 0.23 -14.88 15.50
C GLU A 48 0.30 -13.86 14.35
N ILE A 49 0.73 -14.30 13.17
CA ILE A 49 0.84 -13.43 11.98
C ILE A 49 -0.51 -12.86 11.57
N LEU A 50 -1.55 -13.71 11.52
CA LEU A 50 -2.90 -13.30 11.16
C LEU A 50 -3.45 -12.27 12.14
N SER A 51 -3.32 -12.53 13.45
CA SER A 51 -3.73 -11.60 14.50
C SER A 51 -3.08 -10.22 14.34
N ARG A 52 -1.78 -10.17 14.01
CA ARG A 52 -1.09 -8.90 13.72
C ARG A 52 -1.60 -8.21 12.46
N LEU A 53 -1.87 -8.96 11.40
CA LEU A 53 -2.43 -8.40 10.17
C LEU A 53 -3.82 -7.80 10.40
N GLU A 54 -4.66 -8.45 11.22
CA GLU A 54 -5.98 -7.91 11.62
C GLU A 54 -5.85 -6.62 12.42
N GLU A 55 -4.94 -6.56 13.40
CA GLU A 55 -4.67 -5.35 14.21
C GLU A 55 -4.24 -4.19 13.30
N ILE A 56 -3.30 -4.46 12.38
CA ILE A 56 -2.82 -3.49 11.39
C ILE A 56 -3.98 -3.01 10.50
N ASN A 57 -4.81 -3.93 10.01
CA ASN A 57 -5.93 -3.63 9.13
C ASN A 57 -6.96 -2.73 9.83
N LYS A 58 -7.35 -3.07 11.06
CA LYS A 58 -8.23 -2.25 11.91
C LYS A 58 -7.70 -0.84 12.09
N ARG A 59 -6.40 -0.71 12.43
CA ARG A 59 -5.76 0.60 12.64
C ARG A 59 -5.76 1.46 11.39
N ILE A 60 -5.49 0.87 10.23
CA ILE A 60 -5.57 1.57 8.95
C ILE A 60 -7.02 2.00 8.68
N HIS A 61 -7.99 1.13 8.91
CA HIS A 61 -9.41 1.41 8.64
C HIS A 61 -9.99 2.53 9.50
N ILE A 62 -9.55 2.69 10.76
CA ILE A 62 -9.90 3.85 11.58
C ILE A 62 -9.53 5.16 10.85
N THR A 63 -8.34 5.22 10.26
CA THR A 63 -7.87 6.41 9.53
C THR A 63 -8.62 6.59 8.21
N ILE A 64 -8.83 5.50 7.47
CA ILE A 64 -9.56 5.50 6.20
C ILE A 64 -10.99 6.02 6.39
N ASN A 65 -11.70 5.50 7.38
CA ASN A 65 -13.08 5.89 7.69
C ASN A 65 -13.14 7.33 8.19
N LYS A 66 -12.23 7.74 9.07
CA LYS A 66 -12.15 9.14 9.57
C LYS A 66 -12.00 10.16 8.44
N HIS A 67 -11.27 9.81 7.38
CA HIS A 67 -10.99 10.73 6.28
C HIS A 67 -11.81 10.44 5.01
N ASN A 68 -12.76 9.51 5.07
CA ASN A 68 -13.58 9.03 3.95
C ASN A 68 -12.77 8.77 2.67
N ILE A 69 -11.69 7.98 2.82
CA ILE A 69 -10.76 7.66 1.74
C ILE A 69 -11.19 6.33 1.10
N THR A 70 -11.22 6.27 -0.22
CA THR A 70 -11.32 4.99 -0.95
C THR A 70 -9.98 4.67 -1.60
N TYR A 71 -9.69 3.38 -1.84
CA TYR A 71 -8.40 2.91 -2.35
C TYR A 71 -8.57 1.80 -3.38
N LYS A 72 -7.59 1.65 -4.29
CA LYS A 72 -7.60 0.58 -5.32
C LYS A 72 -6.59 -0.52 -5.04
N THR A 73 -5.47 -0.18 -4.43
CA THR A 73 -4.33 -1.10 -4.34
C THR A 73 -4.10 -1.48 -2.89
N ILE A 74 -4.09 -2.80 -2.64
CA ILE A 74 -3.73 -3.41 -1.36
C ILE A 74 -2.38 -4.06 -1.54
N THR A 75 -1.43 -3.77 -0.65
CA THR A 75 -0.08 -4.32 -0.66
C THR A 75 0.22 -4.99 0.68
N LEU A 76 0.67 -6.23 0.63
CA LEU A 76 1.28 -6.96 1.73
C LEU A 76 2.80 -6.78 1.66
N LYS A 77 3.41 -6.38 2.77
CA LYS A 77 4.85 -6.40 2.98
C LYS A 77 5.19 -7.49 3.98
N VAL A 78 6.14 -8.34 3.62
CA VAL A 78 6.71 -9.36 4.51
C VAL A 78 8.22 -9.16 4.55
N ARG A 79 8.79 -9.15 5.75
CA ARG A 79 10.24 -9.24 5.94
C ARG A 79 10.55 -10.52 6.69
N PHE A 80 11.46 -11.31 6.13
CA PHE A 80 11.91 -12.56 6.73
C PHE A 80 13.10 -12.34 7.68
N GLU A 81 13.43 -13.38 8.43
CA GLU A 81 14.73 -13.53 9.09
C GLU A 81 15.87 -13.31 8.07
N GLY A 82 16.92 -12.60 8.47
CA GLY A 82 17.96 -12.13 7.53
C GLY A 82 17.60 -10.87 6.73
N PHE A 83 16.56 -10.13 7.14
CA PHE A 83 16.19 -8.78 6.66
C PHE A 83 15.78 -8.68 5.18
N GLN A 84 15.53 -9.80 4.52
CA GLN A 84 15.00 -9.84 3.16
C GLN A 84 13.54 -9.38 3.17
N THR A 85 13.23 -8.33 2.40
CA THR A 85 11.89 -7.73 2.36
C THR A 85 11.25 -7.97 1.01
N PHE A 86 10.04 -8.51 1.02
CA PHE A 86 9.24 -8.75 -0.17
C PHE A 86 7.90 -8.04 -0.05
N THR A 87 7.35 -7.67 -1.21
CA THR A 87 6.03 -7.07 -1.31
C THR A 87 5.23 -7.75 -2.40
N ARG A 88 3.94 -7.94 -2.13
CA ARG A 88 2.94 -8.37 -3.11
C ARG A 88 1.76 -7.43 -3.05
N SER A 89 1.16 -7.14 -4.19
CA SER A 89 0.09 -6.17 -4.29
C SER A 89 -0.98 -6.62 -5.27
N LYS A 90 -2.24 -6.36 -4.92
CA LYS A 90 -3.39 -6.53 -5.80
C LYS A 90 -4.07 -5.19 -5.99
N SER A 91 -4.36 -4.85 -7.24
CA SER A 91 -5.09 -3.63 -7.59
C SER A 91 -6.45 -3.98 -8.18
N TYR A 92 -7.49 -3.32 -7.69
CA TYR A 92 -8.85 -3.43 -8.19
C TYR A 92 -9.13 -2.38 -9.27
N THR A 93 -10.07 -2.67 -10.16
CA THR A 93 -10.51 -1.74 -11.22
C THR A 93 -11.31 -0.56 -10.65
N TYR A 94 -12.01 -0.78 -9.54
CA TYR A 94 -12.80 0.20 -8.80
C TYR A 94 -12.19 0.49 -7.42
N HIS A 95 -12.48 1.66 -6.87
CA HIS A 95 -12.09 1.99 -5.50
C HIS A 95 -12.97 1.27 -4.50
N ILE A 96 -12.35 0.78 -3.43
CA ILE A 96 -12.98 0.07 -2.34
C ILE A 96 -12.74 0.79 -1.01
N GLN A 97 -13.63 0.55 -0.06
CA GLN A 97 -13.50 0.96 1.33
C GLN A 97 -14.16 -0.13 2.19
N ASN A 98 -13.48 -1.27 2.31
CA ASN A 98 -14.02 -2.44 3.01
C ASN A 98 -12.91 -3.21 3.70
N GLU A 99 -13.01 -3.28 5.03
CA GLU A 99 -12.02 -3.92 5.90
C GLU A 99 -11.87 -5.43 5.64
N LYS A 100 -13.01 -6.13 5.48
CA LYS A 100 -13.02 -7.58 5.21
C LYS A 100 -12.40 -7.88 3.84
N CYS A 101 -12.65 -7.03 2.85
CA CYS A 101 -12.04 -7.16 1.54
C CYS A 101 -10.50 -7.10 1.64
N VAL A 102 -9.96 -6.16 2.41
CA VAL A 102 -8.51 -6.06 2.64
C VAL A 102 -7.96 -7.32 3.27
N LEU A 103 -8.58 -7.83 4.33
CA LEU A 103 -8.09 -9.03 5.01
C LEU A 103 -8.07 -10.25 4.07
N ASN A 104 -9.13 -10.44 3.29
CA ASN A 104 -9.21 -11.52 2.30
C ASN A 104 -8.12 -11.40 1.22
N THR A 105 -7.90 -10.20 0.68
CA THR A 105 -6.82 -9.94 -0.27
C THR A 105 -5.45 -10.20 0.33
N ILE A 106 -5.22 -9.80 1.58
CA ILE A 106 -3.96 -10.02 2.27
C ILE A 106 -3.71 -11.51 2.47
N LEU A 107 -4.72 -12.29 2.86
CA LEU A 107 -4.63 -13.74 2.97
C LEU A 107 -4.32 -14.41 1.63
N GLU A 108 -4.92 -13.94 0.53
CA GLU A 108 -4.61 -14.39 -0.82
C GLU A 108 -3.14 -14.12 -1.18
N LEU A 109 -2.66 -12.90 -0.95
CA LEU A 109 -1.26 -12.50 -1.19
C LEU A 109 -0.28 -13.22 -0.26
N PHE A 110 -0.72 -13.59 0.95
CA PHE A 110 0.12 -14.30 1.92
C PHE A 110 0.46 -15.72 1.45
N LYS A 111 -0.44 -16.39 0.71
CA LYS A 111 -0.19 -17.74 0.17
C LYS A 111 1.04 -17.82 -0.74
N GLU A 112 1.39 -16.73 -1.42
CA GLU A 112 2.60 -16.65 -2.24
C GLU A 112 3.89 -16.73 -1.40
N PHE A 113 3.82 -16.40 -0.11
CA PHE A 113 4.95 -16.45 0.83
C PHE A 113 5.04 -17.76 1.61
N SER A 114 3.97 -18.56 1.62
CA SER A 114 3.89 -19.83 2.35
C SER A 114 4.83 -20.92 1.80
N ILE A 115 5.46 -20.70 0.65
CA ILE A 115 6.44 -21.62 0.04
C ILE A 115 7.79 -21.52 0.76
N ASP A 116 8.11 -20.36 1.32
CA ASP A 116 9.36 -20.13 2.04
C ASP A 116 9.19 -20.55 3.51
N LYS A 117 9.87 -21.64 3.94
CA LYS A 117 9.92 -22.10 5.35
C LYS A 117 10.65 -21.13 6.31
N LYS A 118 10.88 -19.89 5.89
CA LYS A 118 11.60 -18.85 6.65
C LYS A 118 10.69 -18.21 7.67
N LYS A 119 11.24 -17.86 8.83
CA LYS A 119 10.53 -17.08 9.84
C LYS A 119 10.31 -15.65 9.38
N ILE A 120 9.19 -15.07 9.78
CA ILE A 120 8.79 -13.71 9.48
C ILE A 120 9.15 -12.79 10.64
N ARG A 121 9.88 -11.72 10.33
CA ARG A 121 10.32 -10.68 11.26
C ARG A 121 9.38 -9.49 11.28
N LEU A 122 8.73 -9.16 10.16
CA LEU A 122 7.79 -8.05 10.08
C LEU A 122 6.71 -8.32 9.04
N VAL A 123 5.49 -7.88 9.35
CA VAL A 123 4.39 -7.78 8.40
C VAL A 123 3.86 -6.36 8.33
N GLY A 124 3.36 -5.98 7.16
CA GLY A 124 2.76 -4.66 6.95
C GLY A 124 1.72 -4.66 5.86
N ILE A 125 0.73 -3.77 6.02
CA ILE A 125 -0.30 -3.50 5.03
C ILE A 125 -0.12 -2.08 4.54
N LYS A 126 -0.19 -1.89 3.22
CA LYS A 126 -0.23 -0.58 2.58
C LYS A 126 -1.43 -0.52 1.64
N LEU A 127 -2.22 0.54 1.80
CA LEU A 127 -3.29 0.93 0.90
C LEU A 127 -2.82 2.14 0.07
N SER A 128 -3.03 2.12 -1.24
CA SER A 128 -2.66 3.20 -2.14
C SER A 128 -3.65 3.36 -3.29
N ASN A 129 -3.34 4.30 -4.18
CA ASN A 129 -4.24 4.76 -5.25
C ASN A 129 -5.54 5.25 -4.65
N PHE A 130 -5.40 6.33 -3.88
CA PHE A 130 -6.51 6.91 -3.13
C PHE A 130 -7.34 7.84 -3.99
N GLU A 131 -8.65 7.78 -3.75
CA GLU A 131 -9.60 8.79 -4.21
C GLU A 131 -10.37 9.28 -2.99
N LYS A 132 -10.26 10.59 -2.71
CA LYS A 132 -11.09 11.25 -1.70
C LYS A 132 -12.41 11.58 -2.35
N ASN A 133 -13.47 10.92 -1.89
CA ASN A 133 -14.87 11.16 -2.23
C ASN A 133 -15.13 11.54 -3.71
N GLN A 134 -15.46 10.54 -4.52
CA GLN A 134 -16.28 10.75 -5.69
C GLN A 134 -17.55 11.50 -5.26
N LYS A 135 -17.86 12.64 -5.91
CA LYS A 135 -19.27 12.92 -6.22
C LYS A 135 -19.77 11.62 -6.84
N VAL A 136 -20.66 10.91 -6.16
CA VAL A 136 -21.23 9.61 -6.59
C VAL A 136 -21.37 9.65 -8.11
N ARG A 137 -20.50 8.92 -8.82
CA ARG A 137 -20.70 8.76 -10.27
C ARG A 137 -21.88 7.82 -10.39
N GLN A 138 -23.08 8.40 -10.40
CA GLN A 138 -24.30 7.72 -10.79
C GLN A 138 -24.01 7.12 -12.17
N SER A 139 -24.07 5.79 -12.27
CA SER A 139 -24.12 5.12 -13.55
C SER A 139 -25.33 5.70 -14.28
N ASN A 140 -25.11 6.43 -15.37
CA ASN A 140 -26.23 6.95 -16.15
C ASN A 140 -27.04 5.75 -16.65
N LEU A 141 -28.36 5.78 -16.41
CA LEU A 141 -29.32 4.75 -16.84
C LEU A 141 -29.22 4.44 -18.35
N MET A 142 -28.69 5.39 -19.13
CA MET A 142 -28.41 5.26 -20.56
C MET A 142 -27.38 4.20 -20.96
N SER A 143 -26.55 3.68 -20.05
CA SER A 143 -25.63 2.58 -20.39
C SER A 143 -26.30 1.20 -20.46
N TYR A 144 -27.58 1.11 -20.10
CA TYR A 144 -28.34 -0.16 -19.98
C TYR A 144 -29.40 -0.38 -21.06
N ILE A 145 -29.56 0.54 -22.02
CA ILE A 145 -30.51 0.37 -23.13
C ILE A 145 -29.75 -0.14 -24.36
N PRO A 146 -30.04 -1.36 -24.87
CA PRO A 146 -29.49 -1.82 -26.15
C PRO A 146 -30.02 -0.95 -27.29
N LYS A 147 -29.16 -0.62 -28.26
CA LYS A 147 -29.54 0.11 -29.48
C LYS A 147 -30.51 -0.68 -30.33
#